data_AF-A0A536YYY1-F1
#
_entry.id   AF-A0A536YYY1-F1
#
_cell.length_a   1.000
_cell.length_b   1.000
_cell.length_c   1.000
_cell.angle_alpha   90.00
_cell.angle_beta   90.00
_cell.angle_gamma   90.00
#
_symmetry.space_group_name_H-M   'P 1'
#
loop_
_entity.id
_entity.type
_entity.pdbx_description
1 polymer ?
#
loop_
_entity_poly.entity_id
_entity_poly.type
_entity_poly.pdbx_seq_one_letter_code
_entity_poly.pdbx_strand_id
1 'polypeptide(L)'
;GFDPRDFVLFAFGGAGPAHAGVFAYELGVQRVVIPQKEIASTWCAFGAASADILHVYEQVDIQASPFDAARINRTLEALEQKANAQLDRDRIAKPRRRFRFSLDVRHRGQINEVEVLLAGKRLHGSFAERPEPPLLHALRAALRARLVVRRGAT
;
A
#
# COMPACT_ATOMS: atom_id res chain seq x y z
N GLY A 1 -4.46 -22.16 -3.66
CA GLY A 1 -5.37 -21.53 -2.69
C GLY A 1 -4.80 -21.71 -1.30
N PHE A 2 -5.28 -20.95 -0.32
CA PHE A 2 -4.92 -21.13 1.09
C PHE A 2 -5.87 -22.12 1.76
N ASP A 3 -5.36 -22.94 2.67
CA ASP A 3 -6.17 -23.87 3.47
C ASP A 3 -6.70 -23.14 4.73
N PRO A 4 -8.03 -23.03 4.93
CA PRO A 4 -8.59 -22.34 6.10
C PRO A 4 -8.10 -22.90 7.44
N ARG A 5 -7.72 -24.18 7.49
CA ARG A 5 -7.25 -24.87 8.71
C ARG A 5 -5.94 -24.30 9.25
N ASP A 6 -5.18 -23.62 8.40
CA ASP A 6 -3.92 -22.95 8.76
C ASP A 6 -4.15 -21.55 9.37
N PHE A 7 -5.40 -21.10 9.48
CA PHE A 7 -5.75 -19.76 9.94
C PHE A 7 -6.53 -19.77 11.27
N VAL A 8 -6.76 -18.56 11.78
CA VAL A 8 -7.61 -18.29 12.94
C VAL A 8 -8.86 -17.57 12.44
N LEU A 9 -10.04 -18.00 12.89
CA LEU A 9 -11.29 -17.32 12.60
C LEU A 9 -11.43 -16.12 13.53
N PHE A 10 -11.42 -14.91 12.99
CA PHE A 10 -11.62 -13.69 13.77
C PHE A 10 -13.07 -13.22 13.65
N ALA A 11 -13.86 -13.34 14.72
CA ALA A 11 -15.29 -13.08 14.70
C ALA A 11 -15.65 -11.80 15.48
N PHE A 12 -16.24 -10.83 14.79
CA PHE A 12 -16.72 -9.55 15.32
C PHE A 12 -18.06 -9.17 14.66
N GLY A 13 -18.56 -7.97 14.96
CA GLY A 13 -19.89 -7.51 14.58
C GLY A 13 -20.96 -7.98 15.56
N GLY A 14 -22.19 -7.53 15.36
CA GLY A 14 -23.28 -7.77 16.32
C GLY A 14 -23.63 -9.25 16.51
N ALA A 15 -23.58 -10.04 15.43
CA ALA A 15 -23.94 -11.46 15.45
C ALA A 15 -22.77 -12.42 15.16
N GLY A 16 -21.59 -11.90 14.81
CA GLY A 16 -20.44 -12.73 14.43
C GLY A 16 -20.04 -13.73 15.52
N PRO A 17 -19.82 -13.29 16.78
CA PRO A 17 -19.49 -14.19 17.89
C PRO A 17 -20.50 -15.32 18.11
N ALA A 18 -21.81 -15.07 17.89
CA ALA A 18 -22.86 -16.06 18.10
C ALA A 18 -22.82 -17.21 17.09
N HIS A 19 -22.33 -16.97 15.88
CA HIS A 19 -22.27 -17.97 14.81
C HIS A 19 -20.86 -18.54 14.60
N ALA A 20 -19.85 -18.00 15.28
CA ALA A 20 -18.45 -18.31 15.03
C ALA A 20 -18.10 -19.79 15.21
N GLY A 21 -18.74 -20.48 16.15
CA GLY A 21 -18.52 -21.91 16.39
C GLY A 21 -18.94 -22.80 15.21
N VAL A 22 -20.11 -22.52 14.62
CA VAL A 22 -20.62 -23.27 13.45
C VAL A 22 -19.68 -23.08 12.26
N PHE A 23 -19.30 -21.84 11.97
CA PHE A 23 -18.36 -21.56 10.88
C PHE A 23 -16.98 -22.15 11.13
N ALA A 24 -16.46 -22.11 12.36
CA ALA A 24 -15.18 -22.71 12.68
C ALA A 24 -15.20 -24.23 12.45
N TYR A 25 -16.28 -24.90 12.85
CA TYR A 25 -16.46 -26.33 12.62
C TYR A 25 -16.53 -26.67 11.13
N GLU A 26 -17.37 -25.97 10.36
CA GLU A 26 -17.53 -26.21 8.92
C GLU A 26 -16.23 -25.96 8.13
N LEU A 27 -15.44 -24.96 8.54
CA LEU A 27 -14.17 -24.63 7.90
C LEU A 27 -12.97 -25.45 8.43
N GLY A 28 -13.17 -26.26 9.48
CA GLY A 28 -12.09 -27.02 10.13
C GLY A 28 -11.07 -26.13 10.87
N VAL A 29 -11.41 -24.89 11.18
CA VAL A 29 -10.53 -23.93 11.87
C VAL A 29 -10.44 -24.29 13.34
N GLN A 30 -9.22 -24.46 13.86
CA GLN A 30 -9.00 -24.90 15.24
C GLN A 30 -9.10 -23.77 16.28
N ARG A 31 -9.03 -22.51 15.85
CA ARG A 31 -8.94 -21.36 16.75
C ARG A 31 -9.86 -20.24 16.30
N VAL A 32 -10.66 -19.75 17.24
CA VAL A 32 -11.52 -18.57 17.06
C VAL A 32 -11.04 -17.46 18.00
N VAL A 33 -10.89 -16.25 17.48
CA VAL A 33 -10.61 -15.05 18.26
C VAL A 33 -11.82 -14.13 18.17
N ILE A 34 -12.34 -13.74 19.33
CA ILE A 34 -13.44 -12.80 19.47
C ILE A 34 -12.91 -11.60 20.29
N PRO A 35 -13.02 -10.35 19.78
CA PRO A 35 -12.72 -9.16 20.59
C PRO A 35 -13.51 -9.16 21.89
N GLN A 36 -12.86 -8.81 23.00
CA GLN A 36 -13.48 -8.90 24.32
C GLN A 36 -14.70 -7.96 24.48
N LYS A 37 -15.69 -8.42 25.26
CA LYS A 37 -16.86 -7.63 25.73
C LYS A 37 -17.64 -6.99 24.57
N GLU A 38 -18.12 -5.76 24.76
CA GLU A 38 -18.94 -5.02 23.80
C GLU A 38 -18.17 -4.52 22.56
N ILE A 39 -16.84 -4.70 22.51
CA ILE A 39 -16.03 -4.20 21.38
C ILE A 39 -16.24 -5.07 20.14
N ALA A 40 -16.64 -6.34 20.30
CA ALA A 40 -16.95 -7.20 19.16
C ALA A 40 -18.02 -6.55 18.25
N SER A 41 -19.12 -6.05 18.81
CA SER A 41 -20.20 -5.45 18.01
C SER A 41 -19.82 -4.13 17.34
N THR A 42 -18.85 -3.41 17.91
CA THR A 42 -18.40 -2.08 17.45
C THR A 42 -17.03 -2.10 16.78
N TRP A 43 -16.51 -3.29 16.44
CA TRP A 43 -15.13 -3.46 15.97
C TRP A 43 -14.79 -2.63 14.73
N CYS A 44 -15.72 -2.45 13.80
CA CYS A 44 -15.51 -1.58 12.63
C CYS A 44 -15.28 -0.12 13.02
N ALA A 45 -16.04 0.40 13.98
CA ALA A 45 -15.89 1.76 14.48
C ALA A 45 -14.55 1.91 15.23
N PHE A 46 -14.18 0.90 16.02
CA PHE A 46 -12.86 0.84 16.67
C PHE A 46 -11.71 0.86 15.64
N GLY A 47 -11.82 0.08 14.57
CA GLY A 47 -10.85 0.06 13.48
C GLY A 47 -10.73 1.42 12.79
N ALA A 48 -11.85 2.07 12.48
CA ALA A 48 -11.86 3.41 11.89
C ALA A 48 -11.25 4.46 12.83
N ALA A 49 -11.55 4.41 14.13
CA ALA A 49 -10.99 5.33 15.12
C ALA A 49 -9.47 5.14 15.34
N SER A 50 -9.01 3.90 15.18
CA SER A 50 -7.60 3.51 15.37
C SER A 50 -6.74 3.61 14.11
N ALA A 51 -7.36 3.85 12.95
CA ALA A 51 -6.65 3.90 11.67
C ALA A 51 -5.72 5.12 11.57
N ASP A 52 -4.59 4.89 10.90
CA ASP A 52 -3.68 5.94 10.46
C ASP A 52 -4.32 6.79 9.33
N ILE A 53 -3.88 8.04 9.20
CA ILE A 53 -4.31 8.89 8.08
C ILE A 53 -3.52 8.49 6.84
N LEU A 54 -4.21 7.95 5.83
CA LEU A 54 -3.62 7.50 4.59
C LEU A 54 -4.09 8.38 3.44
N HIS A 55 -3.14 9.00 2.72
CA HIS A 55 -3.43 9.75 1.48
C HIS A 55 -2.63 9.16 0.34
N VAL A 56 -3.28 8.69 -0.72
CA VAL A 56 -2.60 8.09 -1.87
C VAL A 56 -2.70 9.06 -3.06
N TYR A 57 -1.57 9.36 -3.69
CA TYR A 57 -1.52 10.23 -4.86
C TYR A 57 -0.83 9.53 -6.03
N GLU A 58 -1.51 9.45 -7.16
CA GLU A 58 -1.03 8.71 -8.31
C GLU A 58 -1.01 9.61 -9.53
N GLN A 59 -0.02 9.42 -10.41
CA GLN A 59 0.05 10.12 -11.68
C GLN A 59 0.57 9.19 -12.76
N VAL A 60 -0.29 8.90 -13.73
CA VAL A 60 0.09 8.09 -14.88
C VAL A 60 0.97 8.93 -15.80
N ASP A 61 2.21 8.50 -15.97
CA ASP A 61 3.16 9.02 -16.95
C ASP A 61 3.92 7.85 -17.56
N ILE A 62 3.46 7.39 -18.72
CA ILE A 62 3.98 6.19 -19.38
C ILE A 62 5.31 6.52 -20.06
N GLN A 63 6.38 5.88 -19.59
CA GLN A 63 7.71 6.01 -20.18
C GLN A 63 8.23 4.65 -20.63
N ALA A 64 8.95 4.60 -21.75
CA ALA A 64 9.68 3.41 -22.17
C ALA A 64 11.13 3.49 -21.66
N SER A 65 11.70 2.35 -21.31
CA SER A 65 13.15 2.24 -21.04
C SER A 65 13.98 2.61 -22.28
N PRO A 66 15.12 3.31 -22.12
CA PRO A 66 15.68 3.82 -20.86
C PRO A 66 14.87 5.00 -20.29
N PHE A 67 14.69 5.02 -18.96
CA PHE A 67 13.87 6.03 -18.29
C PHE A 67 14.58 7.36 -18.11
N ASP A 68 13.82 8.46 -18.24
CA ASP A 68 14.26 9.76 -17.79
C ASP A 68 14.03 9.90 -16.28
N ALA A 69 15.09 9.62 -15.51
CA ALA A 69 15.11 9.77 -14.05
C ALA A 69 14.73 11.19 -13.61
N ALA A 70 15.11 12.22 -14.37
CA ALA A 70 14.77 13.61 -14.03
C ALA A 70 13.27 13.86 -14.20
N ARG A 71 12.66 13.32 -15.26
CA ARG A 71 11.19 13.38 -15.46
C ARG A 71 10.44 12.65 -14.36
N ILE A 72 10.86 11.44 -14.00
CA ILE A 72 10.29 10.69 -12.88
C ILE A 72 10.40 11.51 -11.58
N ASN A 73 11.57 12.05 -11.28
CA ASN A 73 11.80 12.86 -10.07
C ASN A 73 10.93 14.12 -10.02
N ARG A 74 10.69 14.79 -11.15
CA ARG A 74 9.74 15.92 -11.23
C ARG A 74 8.32 15.49 -10.87
N THR A 75 7.87 14.34 -11.37
CA THR A 75 6.55 13.80 -11.02
C THR A 75 6.47 13.44 -9.53
N LEU A 76 7.47 12.75 -8.99
CA LEU A 76 7.52 12.40 -7.56
C LEU A 76 7.52 13.64 -6.67
N GLU A 77 8.23 14.70 -7.06
CA GLU A 77 8.25 15.98 -6.36
C GLU A 77 6.88 16.67 -6.38
N ALA A 78 6.21 16.72 -7.53
CA ALA A 78 4.86 17.28 -7.63
C ALA A 78 3.86 16.51 -6.75
N LEU A 79 3.96 15.18 -6.69
CA LEU A 79 3.13 14.35 -5.81
C LEU A 79 3.46 14.61 -4.33
N GLU A 80 4.74 14.75 -3.97
CA GLU A 80 5.16 15.11 -2.62
C GLU A 80 4.65 16.49 -2.19
N GLN A 81 4.63 17.47 -3.09
CA GLN A 81 4.10 18.81 -2.81
C GLN A 81 2.58 18.77 -2.57
N LYS A 82 1.82 18.06 -3.42
CA LYS A 82 0.36 17.84 -3.23
C LYS A 82 0.07 17.17 -1.88
N ALA A 83 0.84 16.14 -1.56
CA ALA A 83 0.75 15.41 -0.31
C ALA A 83 1.03 16.30 0.90
N ASN A 84 2.09 17.11 0.87
CA ASN A 84 2.38 18.07 1.94
C ASN A 84 1.28 19.11 2.11
N ALA A 85 0.76 19.67 1.02
CA ALA A 85 -0.31 20.66 1.08
C ALA A 85 -1.59 20.09 1.71
N GLN A 86 -1.94 18.83 1.43
CA GLN A 86 -3.06 18.17 2.11
C GLN A 86 -2.78 17.98 3.61
N LEU A 87 -1.59 17.51 3.96
CA LEU A 87 -1.23 17.29 5.37
C LEU A 87 -1.11 18.58 6.18
N ASP A 88 -0.78 19.70 5.54
CA ASP A 88 -0.84 21.03 6.14
C ASP A 88 -2.31 21.42 6.44
N ARG A 89 -3.24 21.18 5.50
CA ARG A 89 -4.70 21.39 5.73
C ARG A 89 -5.24 20.51 6.85
N ASP A 90 -4.76 19.27 6.93
CA ASP A 90 -5.13 18.31 7.97
C ASP A 90 -4.42 18.59 9.32
N ARG A 91 -3.57 19.63 9.38
CA ARG A 91 -2.81 20.06 10.57
C ARG A 91 -1.89 18.98 11.15
N ILE A 92 -1.29 18.16 10.30
CA ILE A 92 -0.36 17.10 10.72
C ILE A 92 1.07 17.63 10.79
N ALA A 93 1.72 17.59 11.95
CA ALA A 93 3.11 18.03 12.11
C ALA A 93 4.12 17.25 11.23
N LYS A 94 5.12 17.94 10.66
CA LYS A 94 6.15 17.35 9.78
C LYS A 94 6.82 16.07 10.33
N PRO A 95 7.20 15.99 11.63
CA PRO A 95 7.83 14.78 12.18
C PRO A 95 6.94 13.53 12.20
N ARG A 96 5.61 13.69 12.09
CA ARG A 96 4.63 12.58 12.05
C ARG A 96 4.35 12.09 10.63
N ARG A 97 4.83 12.80 9.60
CA ARG A 97 4.63 12.44 8.20
C ARG A 97 5.61 11.34 7.80
N ARG A 98 5.16 10.34 7.05
CA ARG A 98 6.02 9.32 6.44
C ARG A 98 5.64 9.19 4.97
N PHE A 99 6.62 9.22 4.09
CA PHE A 99 6.40 9.13 2.64
C PHE A 99 6.90 7.78 2.16
N ARG A 100 6.11 7.11 1.31
CA ARG A 100 6.55 5.96 0.52
C ARG A 100 6.32 6.31 -0.95
N PHE A 101 7.26 5.92 -1.79
CA PHE A 101 7.17 6.15 -3.21
C PHE A 101 7.32 4.80 -3.90
N SER A 102 6.58 4.59 -4.97
CA SER A 102 6.65 3.38 -5.76
C SER A 102 6.53 3.69 -7.25
N LEU A 103 6.91 2.71 -8.06
CA LEU A 103 6.72 2.74 -9.50
C LEU A 103 6.02 1.46 -9.89
N ASP A 104 4.96 1.56 -10.68
CA ASP A 104 4.40 0.42 -11.36
C ASP A 104 5.22 0.19 -12.62
N VAL A 105 5.78 -1.00 -12.76
CA VAL A 105 6.63 -1.33 -13.90
C VAL A 105 6.22 -2.64 -14.55
N ARG A 106 6.41 -2.75 -15.86
CA ARG A 106 6.23 -4.01 -16.60
C ARG A 106 7.16 -4.11 -17.79
N HIS A 107 7.49 -5.32 -18.21
CA HIS A 107 8.15 -5.56 -19.48
C HIS A 107 7.20 -5.33 -20.67
N ARG A 108 7.77 -5.05 -21.84
CA ARG A 108 7.01 -4.95 -23.08
C ARG A 108 6.27 -6.25 -23.36
N GLY A 109 5.00 -6.13 -23.76
CA GLY A 109 4.14 -7.29 -24.02
C GLY A 109 3.43 -7.86 -22.79
N GLN A 110 3.83 -7.49 -21.57
CA GLN A 110 3.06 -7.83 -20.38
C GLN A 110 1.83 -6.94 -20.26
N ILE A 111 0.72 -7.52 -19.79
CA ILE A 111 -0.52 -6.78 -19.52
C ILE A 111 -0.50 -6.19 -18.11
N ASN A 112 0.01 -6.94 -17.13
CA ASN A 112 0.03 -6.55 -15.72
C ASN A 112 1.30 -5.79 -15.35
N GLU A 113 1.16 -4.79 -14.48
CA GLU A 113 2.27 -4.12 -13.80
C GLU A 113 2.60 -4.73 -12.44
N VAL A 114 3.84 -4.51 -11.98
CA VAL A 114 4.31 -4.83 -10.62
C VAL A 114 4.72 -3.54 -9.93
N GLU A 115 4.26 -3.34 -8.69
CA GLU A 115 4.67 -2.22 -7.85
C GLU A 115 6.08 -2.45 -7.28
N VAL A 116 6.99 -1.51 -7.54
CA VAL A 116 8.35 -1.49 -7.01
C VAL A 116 8.50 -0.32 -6.04
N LEU A 117 8.73 -0.63 -4.77
CA LEU A 117 8.99 0.38 -3.73
C LEU A 117 10.36 1.02 -3.93
N LEU A 118 10.41 2.35 -3.85
CA LEU A 118 11.67 3.10 -3.91
C LEU A 118 12.32 3.18 -2.53
N ALA A 119 13.64 2.97 -2.49
CA ALA A 119 14.43 3.09 -1.25
C ALA A 119 14.54 4.53 -0.74
N GLY A 120 14.33 5.52 -1.62
CA GLY A 120 14.40 6.94 -1.31
C GLY A 120 13.28 7.73 -2.00
N LYS A 121 13.27 9.04 -1.74
CA LYS A 121 12.26 9.94 -2.32
C LYS A 121 12.49 10.24 -3.81
N ARG A 122 13.71 10.04 -4.27
CA ARG A 122 14.17 10.36 -5.61
C ARG A 122 15.02 9.21 -6.13
N LEU A 123 15.03 9.07 -7.44
CA LEU A 123 15.93 8.18 -8.15
C LEU A 123 17.29 8.85 -8.30
N HIS A 124 18.35 8.11 -8.00
CA HIS A 124 19.73 8.55 -8.17
C HIS A 124 20.44 7.57 -9.11
N GLY A 125 21.11 8.09 -10.15
CA GLY A 125 21.84 7.30 -11.13
C GLY A 125 21.30 7.45 -12.56
N SER A 126 22.10 7.00 -13.52
CA SER A 126 21.69 6.81 -14.91
C SER A 126 21.18 5.38 -15.06
N PHE A 127 19.95 5.20 -15.56
CA PHE A 127 19.41 3.89 -15.95
C PHE A 127 19.92 3.48 -17.34
N ALA A 128 21.11 3.95 -17.73
CA ALA A 128 21.79 3.49 -18.94
C ALA A 128 21.96 1.97 -18.86
N GLU A 129 21.65 1.32 -19.98
CA GLU A 129 21.60 -0.13 -20.12
C GLU A 129 22.86 -0.77 -19.52
N ARG A 130 22.69 -1.67 -18.55
CA ARG A 130 23.71 -2.70 -18.33
C ARG A 130 23.69 -3.61 -19.57
N PRO A 131 24.84 -3.99 -20.13
CA PRO A 131 24.89 -4.92 -21.24
C PRO A 131 24.51 -6.31 -20.72
N GLU A 132 23.23 -6.64 -20.77
CA GLU A 132 22.66 -7.95 -20.44
C GLU A 132 21.79 -8.41 -21.62
N PRO A 133 21.63 -9.73 -21.85
CA PRO A 133 21.23 -10.28 -23.15
C PRO A 133 19.85 -9.82 -23.66
N PRO A 134 19.62 -9.89 -24.99
CA PRO A 134 18.61 -9.13 -25.76
C PRO A 134 17.13 -9.49 -25.54
N LEU A 135 16.75 -10.10 -24.41
CA LEU A 135 15.36 -10.50 -24.15
C LEU A 135 14.58 -9.54 -23.24
N LEU A 136 15.22 -8.52 -22.64
CA LEU A 136 14.56 -7.59 -21.71
C LEU A 136 14.26 -6.22 -22.37
N HIS A 137 13.49 -6.23 -23.46
CA HIS A 137 13.15 -5.00 -24.16
C HIS A 137 12.01 -4.23 -23.48
N ALA A 138 12.30 -2.96 -23.17
CA ALA A 138 11.38 -1.87 -22.81
C ALA A 138 10.49 -2.10 -21.57
N LEU A 139 10.99 -1.65 -20.42
CA LEU A 139 10.17 -1.46 -19.23
C LEU A 139 9.21 -0.26 -19.47
N ARG A 140 7.91 -0.44 -19.28
CA ARG A 140 6.92 0.65 -19.20
C ARG A 140 6.64 0.95 -17.74
N ALA A 141 6.81 2.21 -17.33
CA ALA A 141 6.52 2.63 -15.97
C ALA A 141 5.27 3.50 -15.91
N ALA A 142 4.39 3.25 -14.94
CA ALA A 142 3.39 4.19 -14.45
C ALA A 142 3.80 4.62 -13.03
N LEU A 143 3.64 5.89 -12.69
CA LEU A 143 4.19 6.47 -11.46
C LEU A 143 3.12 6.54 -10.35
N ARG A 144 3.41 5.98 -9.18
CA ARG A 144 2.50 6.02 -8.02
C ARG A 144 3.22 6.51 -6.77
N ALA A 145 2.72 7.57 -6.15
CA ALA A 145 3.26 8.03 -4.86
C ALA A 145 2.26 7.70 -3.73
N ARG A 146 2.54 6.65 -2.96
CA ARG A 146 1.72 6.28 -1.81
C ARG A 146 2.21 6.96 -0.53
N LEU A 147 1.57 8.05 -0.11
CA LEU A 147 1.85 8.68 1.18
C LEU A 147 1.12 7.93 2.31
N VAL A 148 1.80 7.66 3.43
CA VAL A 148 1.19 7.02 4.61
C VAL A 148 1.53 7.84 5.86
N VAL A 149 0.56 8.49 6.49
CA VAL A 149 0.81 9.24 7.73
C VAL A 149 0.33 8.45 8.94
N ARG A 150 1.29 8.05 9.78
CA ARG A 150 0.94 7.41 11.04
C ARG A 150 0.46 8.43 12.05
N ARG A 151 -0.65 8.18 12.73
CA ARG A 151 -0.95 8.86 14.00
C ARG A 151 0.12 8.36 14.98
N GLY A 152 1.15 9.19 15.19
CA GLY A 152 2.10 8.96 16.28
C GLY A 152 1.31 8.69 17.56
N ALA A 153 1.62 7.58 18.23
CA ALA A 153 1.09 7.26 19.55
C ALA A 153 1.32 8.46 20.46
N THR A 154 0.25 8.93 21.09
CA THR A 154 0.30 9.87 22.20
C THR A 154 1.01 9.23 23.37
#